data_AF-D4BLL3-F1
#
_entry.id   AF-D4BLL3-F1
#
_cell.length_a   1.000
_cell.length_b   1.000
_cell.length_c   1.000
_cell.angle_alpha   90.00
_cell.angle_beta   90.00
_cell.angle_gamma   90.00
#
_symmetry.space_group_name_H-M   'P 1'
#
loop_
_entity.id
_entity.type
_entity.pdbx_description
1 polymer ?
#
loop_
_entity_poly.entity_id
_entity_poly.type
_entity_poly.pdbx_seq_one_letter_code
_entity_poly.pdbx_strand_id
1 'polypeptide(L)'
;MPNSAASQPLFLYSTTVSDVGTVRANNQDSSFAGEHLIAICDGMGGHAGGDTASSIAIRSLAHIEQDDTGGDVEVISRMMETSVMAAHDAIVGKAKRERKLAGMGTTVTAVALVAGYWVVAHIGDSRAYLLRDGHLSRITCDHSYVQHLIDTGRITPAEAKNHPQRNVVMRVLGDFDIDPHPDISIRKAHPADRWLLCSDGLCGVLEDSTIKETMTALADQGECAQRLVQMALRAGSTDNVTAVIADATLALDADAFDLPHQTPLVGGAASRNLEPIADIVNEPVATAPALRDDHSPAKRAAALMQPADTQHNDAAPASAEPSTTRVVQPSAVREETGERDNPDTGEIPVVQKPDGRLSADPNDPEVAKAIRDEHVEQKKATRAKHQRNRLAIVITILLAVAVLFGAGTGTYMWSQTRYYVGNSNGKVAIYQGVPTNLFGLALSHEVSSTSITVSNLPQTWRDQLNRGISVGSLDEAQSHVGIIRSEMNKFKKQQESEQAKKSTSSNSSGSSNSSTSGNTNKSESGIGAADDATTGGSQ
;
A
#
# COMPACT_ATOMS: atom_id res chain seq x y z
N MET A 1 29.35 46.71 -13.75
CA MET A 1 29.07 45.65 -14.72
C MET A 1 28.17 46.25 -15.79
N PRO A 2 28.55 46.21 -17.08
CA PRO A 2 27.70 46.80 -18.13
C PRO A 2 26.44 45.95 -18.30
N ASN A 3 25.29 46.61 -18.36
CA ASN A 3 23.99 46.05 -18.75
C ASN A 3 24.14 45.33 -20.10
N SER A 4 24.24 44.00 -20.06
CA SER A 4 24.14 43.16 -21.25
C SER A 4 22.67 42.79 -21.43
N ALA A 5 22.19 42.82 -22.67
CA ALA A 5 20.83 42.58 -23.14
C ALA A 5 19.96 41.75 -22.17
N ALA A 6 18.81 42.31 -21.77
CA ALA A 6 17.82 41.67 -20.91
C ALA A 6 17.63 40.21 -21.30
N SER A 7 18.19 39.28 -20.52
CA SER A 7 17.87 37.87 -20.68
C SER A 7 16.40 37.75 -20.31
N GLN A 8 15.58 37.36 -21.28
CA GLN A 8 14.16 37.11 -21.05
C GLN A 8 13.98 36.22 -19.81
N PRO A 9 13.00 36.53 -18.94
CA PRO A 9 12.74 35.73 -17.75
C PRO A 9 12.41 34.29 -18.14
N LEU A 10 13.00 33.35 -17.41
CA LEU A 10 12.73 31.92 -17.55
C LEU A 10 11.69 31.52 -16.50
N PHE A 11 10.74 30.69 -16.90
CA PHE A 11 9.69 30.12 -16.06
C PHE A 11 9.86 28.61 -15.97
N LEU A 12 9.63 28.06 -14.78
CA LEU A 12 9.63 26.62 -14.55
C LEU A 12 8.21 26.09 -14.72
N TYR A 13 8.04 25.10 -15.60
CA TYR A 13 6.85 24.26 -15.57
C TYR A 13 7.27 22.89 -15.10
N SER A 14 6.57 22.34 -14.11
CA SER A 14 7.01 21.11 -13.47
C SER A 14 5.87 20.13 -13.24
N THR A 15 6.19 18.87 -13.05
CA THR A 15 5.20 17.86 -12.65
C THR A 15 5.89 16.78 -11.86
N THR A 16 5.12 16.08 -11.03
CA THR A 16 5.61 14.95 -10.27
C THR A 16 4.66 13.77 -10.36
N VAL A 17 5.22 12.57 -10.40
CA VAL A 17 4.50 11.31 -10.32
C VAL A 17 5.23 10.44 -9.31
N SER A 18 4.49 9.87 -8.36
CA SER A 18 5.03 9.01 -7.31
C SER A 18 4.13 7.80 -7.13
N ASP A 19 4.74 6.61 -7.13
CA ASP A 19 4.06 5.33 -6.96
C ASP A 19 4.68 4.53 -5.81
N VAL A 20 3.85 3.77 -5.10
CA VAL A 20 4.29 2.95 -3.96
C VAL A 20 5.19 1.77 -4.40
N GLY A 21 5.14 1.37 -5.66
CA GLY A 21 5.84 0.19 -6.15
C GLY A 21 5.08 -1.11 -5.88
N THR A 22 5.64 -2.22 -6.34
CA THR A 22 4.96 -3.52 -6.28
C THR A 22 5.21 -4.32 -5.00
N VAL A 23 6.17 -3.89 -4.18
CA VAL A 23 6.64 -4.66 -3.01
C VAL A 23 6.39 -3.92 -1.69
N ARG A 24 6.54 -2.59 -1.66
CA ARG A 24 6.38 -1.79 -0.43
C ARG A 24 4.90 -1.66 -0.08
N ALA A 25 4.59 -1.60 1.22
CA ALA A 25 3.23 -1.40 1.71
C ALA A 25 2.81 0.08 1.71
N ASN A 26 3.78 0.98 1.91
CA ASN A 26 3.58 2.42 2.02
C ASN A 26 4.58 3.14 1.13
N ASN A 27 4.18 4.29 0.61
CA ASN A 27 5.08 5.21 -0.06
C ASN A 27 5.77 6.09 0.99
N GLN A 28 7.10 6.02 1.05
CA GLN A 28 7.97 6.81 1.93
C GLN A 28 8.70 7.91 1.17
N ASP A 29 8.63 7.94 -0.17
CA ASP A 29 9.06 9.08 -0.97
C ASP A 29 8.12 10.26 -0.75
N SER A 30 8.64 11.47 -0.88
CA SER A 30 7.86 12.71 -1.01
C SER A 30 8.44 13.55 -2.12
N SER A 31 7.58 14.30 -2.83
CA SER A 31 8.03 15.21 -3.88
C SER A 31 7.20 16.48 -3.93
N PHE A 32 7.80 17.53 -4.47
CA PHE A 32 7.21 18.85 -4.68
C PHE A 32 7.57 19.33 -6.08
N ALA A 33 6.58 19.89 -6.78
CA ALA A 33 6.73 20.42 -8.13
C ALA A 33 5.96 21.74 -8.25
N GLY A 34 6.67 22.86 -8.11
CA GLY A 34 6.16 24.23 -8.27
C GLY A 34 6.75 24.98 -9.47
N GLU A 35 6.59 26.29 -9.46
CA GLU A 35 7.06 27.28 -10.44
C GLU A 35 8.47 27.80 -10.14
N HIS A 36 8.94 27.65 -8.90
CA HIS A 36 10.28 28.09 -8.51
C HIS A 36 11.12 26.95 -7.95
N LEU A 37 10.48 25.96 -7.31
CA LEU A 37 11.14 24.83 -6.67
C LEU A 37 10.60 23.50 -7.18
N ILE A 38 11.53 22.58 -7.48
CA ILE A 38 11.26 21.14 -7.53
C ILE A 38 12.09 20.41 -6.49
N ALA A 39 11.52 19.39 -5.86
CA ALA A 39 12.22 18.59 -4.86
C ALA A 39 11.72 17.14 -4.81
N ILE A 40 12.63 16.24 -4.45
CA ILE A 40 12.36 14.85 -4.11
C ILE A 40 13.12 14.47 -2.84
N CYS A 41 12.44 13.71 -1.98
CA CYS A 41 12.96 13.22 -0.72
C CYS A 41 12.59 11.74 -0.58
N ASP A 42 13.58 10.85 -0.55
CA ASP A 42 13.40 9.41 -0.34
C ASP A 42 13.54 9.09 1.15
N GLY A 43 12.43 8.67 1.76
CA GLY A 43 12.32 8.48 3.20
C GLY A 43 12.73 7.08 3.65
N MET A 44 13.70 7.01 4.56
CA MET A 44 14.16 5.77 5.18
C MET A 44 13.82 5.69 6.67
N GLY A 45 13.59 4.46 7.14
CA GLY A 45 13.41 4.16 8.57
C GLY A 45 12.05 3.54 8.88
N GLY A 46 12.04 2.22 9.13
CA GLY A 46 10.90 1.46 9.66
C GLY A 46 9.55 1.67 8.94
N HIS A 47 8.46 1.23 9.56
CA HIS A 47 7.13 1.30 8.95
C HIS A 47 6.60 2.74 8.77
N ALA A 48 7.01 3.70 9.61
CA ALA A 48 6.46 5.07 9.67
C ALA A 48 7.53 6.17 9.94
N GLY A 49 8.81 5.85 9.88
CA GLY A 49 9.89 6.84 10.04
C GLY A 49 10.17 7.56 8.73
N GLY A 50 10.32 6.80 7.64
CA GLY A 50 10.66 7.34 6.33
C GLY A 50 9.63 8.33 5.78
N ASP A 51 8.34 7.97 5.82
CA ASP A 51 7.25 8.83 5.34
C ASP A 51 7.18 10.16 6.11
N THR A 52 7.42 10.11 7.41
CA THR A 52 7.51 11.30 8.27
C THR A 52 8.73 12.15 7.93
N ALA A 53 9.90 11.55 7.74
CA ALA A 53 11.15 12.26 7.47
C ALA A 53 11.10 12.98 6.12
N SER A 54 10.69 12.29 5.04
CA SER A 54 10.58 12.88 3.70
C SER A 54 9.54 14.00 3.65
N SER A 55 8.41 13.83 4.35
CA SER A 55 7.38 14.89 4.46
C SER A 55 7.89 16.13 5.20
N ILE A 56 8.68 15.96 6.27
CA ILE A 56 9.30 17.08 6.99
C ILE A 56 10.27 17.83 6.06
N ALA A 57 11.08 17.12 5.29
CA ALA A 57 12.04 17.74 4.37
C ALA A 57 11.36 18.56 3.27
N ILE A 58 10.33 18.02 2.61
CA ILE A 58 9.56 18.78 1.61
C ILE A 58 8.92 20.02 2.24
N ARG A 59 8.31 19.88 3.41
CA ARG A 59 7.69 21.00 4.13
C ARG A 59 8.71 22.09 4.46
N SER A 60 9.91 21.72 4.90
CA SER A 60 10.97 22.68 5.21
C SER A 60 11.47 23.43 3.98
N LEU A 61 11.40 22.83 2.79
CA LEU A 61 11.83 23.45 1.53
C LEU A 61 10.73 24.28 0.85
N ALA A 62 9.46 23.99 1.11
CA ALA A 62 8.33 24.56 0.38
C ALA A 62 8.28 26.10 0.36
N HIS A 63 8.85 26.79 1.34
CA HIS A 63 8.88 28.27 1.34
C HIS A 63 9.79 28.87 0.26
N ILE A 64 10.71 28.09 -0.32
CA ILE A 64 11.55 28.54 -1.44
C ILE A 64 10.70 28.75 -2.71
N GLU A 65 9.50 28.19 -2.74
CA GLU A 65 8.53 28.44 -3.81
C GLU A 65 8.11 29.92 -3.89
N GLN A 66 8.24 30.68 -2.80
CA GLN A 66 7.89 32.10 -2.78
C GLN A 66 8.97 32.94 -3.48
N ASP A 67 8.59 33.75 -4.47
CA ASP A 67 9.49 34.68 -5.19
C ASP A 67 9.82 35.97 -4.40
N ASP A 68 9.88 35.89 -3.07
CA ASP A 68 10.06 37.06 -2.19
C ASP A 68 11.52 37.54 -2.09
N THR A 69 12.46 36.84 -2.74
CA THR A 69 13.91 37.10 -2.59
C THR A 69 14.48 38.09 -3.59
N GLY A 70 13.66 38.65 -4.49
CA GLY A 70 14.07 39.66 -5.45
C GLY A 70 15.09 39.17 -6.48
N GLY A 71 15.15 37.86 -6.72
CA GLY A 71 16.04 37.24 -7.72
C GLY A 71 17.50 37.10 -7.30
N ASP A 72 17.84 37.15 -6.02
CA ASP A 72 19.22 36.97 -5.53
C ASP A 72 19.58 35.47 -5.41
N VAL A 73 20.48 35.02 -6.27
CA VAL A 73 20.91 33.61 -6.38
C VAL A 73 21.65 33.15 -5.13
N GLU A 74 22.49 34.00 -4.53
CA GLU A 74 23.23 33.68 -3.31
C GLU A 74 22.31 33.58 -2.09
N VAL A 75 21.25 34.40 -2.04
CA VAL A 75 20.22 34.31 -0.99
C VAL A 75 19.48 32.99 -1.08
N ILE A 76 19.01 32.59 -2.28
CA ILE A 76 18.33 31.30 -2.48
C ILE A 76 19.27 30.13 -2.19
N SER A 77 20.54 30.20 -2.60
CA SER A 77 21.55 29.19 -2.26
C SER A 77 21.68 28.98 -0.75
N ARG A 78 21.78 30.07 0.02
CA ARG A 78 21.87 29.99 1.49
C ARG A 78 20.56 29.55 2.12
N MET A 79 19.44 29.97 1.56
CA MET A 79 18.11 29.56 1.99
C MET A 79 17.94 28.05 1.82
N MET A 80 18.30 27.48 0.66
CA MET A 80 18.28 26.03 0.43
C MET A 80 19.12 25.28 1.45
N GLU A 81 20.37 25.68 1.66
CA GLU A 81 21.26 25.06 2.66
C GLU A 81 20.66 25.11 4.06
N THR A 82 20.20 26.29 4.49
CA THR A 82 19.61 26.49 5.82
C THR A 82 18.31 25.69 5.99
N SER A 83 17.50 25.57 4.94
CA SER A 83 16.24 24.82 4.94
C SER A 83 16.46 23.32 5.06
N VAL A 84 17.47 22.79 4.38
CA VAL A 84 17.90 21.39 4.51
C VAL A 84 18.39 21.11 5.93
N MET A 85 19.20 22.02 6.50
CA MET A 85 19.66 21.89 7.89
C MET A 85 18.51 22.00 8.90
N ALA A 86 17.54 22.89 8.67
CA ALA A 86 16.34 22.98 9.50
C ALA A 86 15.48 21.70 9.41
N ALA A 87 15.40 21.07 8.23
CA ALA A 87 14.77 19.77 8.07
C ALA A 87 15.51 18.69 8.88
N HIS A 88 16.84 18.66 8.85
CA HIS A 88 17.65 17.76 9.68
C HIS A 88 17.29 17.90 11.16
N ASP A 89 17.35 19.12 11.69
CA ASP A 89 17.05 19.40 13.10
C ASP A 89 15.61 19.00 13.49
N ALA A 90 14.65 19.25 12.59
CA ALA A 90 13.26 18.85 12.80
C ALA A 90 13.09 17.32 12.84
N ILE A 91 13.78 16.59 11.95
CA ILE A 91 13.78 15.13 11.90
C ILE A 91 14.42 14.56 13.18
N VAL A 92 15.63 15.00 13.53
CA VAL A 92 16.34 14.60 14.75
C VAL A 92 15.50 14.88 16.00
N GLY A 93 14.93 16.10 16.08
CA GLY A 93 14.09 16.50 17.20
C GLY A 93 12.84 15.62 17.34
N LYS A 94 12.23 15.21 16.24
CA LYS A 94 11.05 14.33 16.25
C LYS A 94 11.43 12.88 16.57
N ALA A 95 12.52 12.35 16.02
CA ALA A 95 13.04 11.01 16.35
C ALA A 95 13.34 10.86 17.85
N LYS A 96 13.95 11.89 18.46
CA LYS A 96 14.25 11.93 19.90
C LYS A 96 13.00 11.94 20.79
N ARG A 97 11.92 12.61 20.36
CA ARG A 97 10.65 12.66 21.10
C ARG A 97 9.83 11.39 20.96
N GLU A 98 9.86 10.76 19.78
CA GLU A 98 9.05 9.59 19.45
C GLU A 98 9.94 8.38 19.17
N ARG A 99 10.20 7.55 20.19
CA ARG A 99 11.10 6.38 20.07
C ARG A 99 10.77 5.41 18.94
N LYS A 100 9.51 5.36 18.49
CA LYS A 100 9.06 4.55 17.34
C LYS A 100 9.60 5.04 15.98
N LEU A 101 10.06 6.30 15.92
CA LEU A 101 10.65 6.96 14.76
C LEU A 101 12.19 7.03 14.85
N ALA A 102 12.79 6.32 15.81
CA ALA A 102 14.24 6.26 15.93
C ALA A 102 14.87 5.67 14.65
N GLY A 103 15.95 6.29 14.19
CA GLY A 103 16.61 5.92 12.94
C GLY A 103 15.83 6.30 11.68
N MET A 104 14.86 7.23 11.77
CA MET A 104 14.27 7.83 10.57
C MET A 104 15.25 8.81 9.92
N GLY A 105 15.20 8.86 8.59
CA GLY A 105 15.95 9.80 7.79
C GLY A 105 15.37 9.93 6.40
N THR A 106 15.94 10.82 5.60
CA THR A 106 15.53 11.02 4.22
C THR A 106 16.69 11.56 3.39
N THR A 107 16.70 11.22 2.11
CA THR A 107 17.48 11.97 1.12
C THR A 107 16.79 13.30 0.84
N VAL A 108 17.51 14.23 0.21
CA VAL A 108 16.97 15.45 -0.37
C VAL A 108 17.70 15.72 -1.68
N THR A 109 16.95 15.91 -2.77
CA THR A 109 17.45 16.52 -3.99
C THR A 109 16.46 17.58 -4.43
N ALA A 110 16.91 18.83 -4.51
CA ALA A 110 16.08 19.97 -4.85
C ALA A 110 16.78 20.85 -5.89
N VAL A 111 15.99 21.44 -6.77
CA VAL A 111 16.44 22.38 -7.79
C VAL A 111 15.50 23.58 -7.79
N ALA A 112 16.07 24.78 -7.69
CA ALA A 112 15.33 26.03 -7.79
C ALA A 112 15.76 26.84 -9.02
N LEU A 113 14.81 27.51 -9.67
CA LEU A 113 15.06 28.47 -10.75
C LEU A 113 14.94 29.89 -10.19
N VAL A 114 16.06 30.63 -10.18
CA VAL A 114 16.09 32.02 -9.71
C VAL A 114 16.93 32.87 -10.65
N ALA A 115 16.37 33.97 -11.14
CA ALA A 115 17.07 34.95 -11.99
C ALA A 115 17.89 34.35 -13.15
N GLY A 116 17.39 33.27 -13.77
CA GLY A 116 18.09 32.58 -14.87
C GLY A 116 19.25 31.67 -14.43
N TYR A 117 19.27 31.27 -13.16
CA TYR A 117 20.21 30.31 -12.60
C TYR A 117 19.47 29.14 -11.95
N TRP A 118 20.03 27.95 -12.11
CA TRP A 118 19.68 26.76 -11.36
C TRP A 118 20.50 26.71 -10.09
N VAL A 119 19.82 26.60 -8.95
CA VAL A 119 20.43 26.32 -7.66
C VAL A 119 20.03 24.90 -7.27
N VAL A 120 21.03 24.03 -7.09
CA VAL A 120 20.81 22.61 -6.78
C VAL A 120 21.30 22.35 -5.36
N ALA A 121 20.48 21.69 -4.56
CA ALA A 121 20.86 21.16 -3.24
C ALA A 121 20.67 19.64 -3.23
N HIS A 122 21.68 18.91 -2.77
CA HIS A 122 21.67 17.45 -2.82
C HIS A 122 22.32 16.80 -1.59
N ILE A 123 21.62 15.81 -1.03
CA ILE A 123 22.14 14.87 -0.04
C ILE A 123 21.43 13.52 -0.17
N GLY A 124 22.19 12.46 -0.43
CA GLY A 124 21.68 11.09 -0.52
C GLY A 124 22.03 10.45 -1.86
N ASP A 125 21.23 9.51 -2.32
CA ASP A 125 21.44 8.75 -3.57
C ASP A 125 20.27 8.88 -4.56
N SER A 126 19.29 9.74 -4.27
CA SER A 126 18.37 10.26 -5.29
C SER A 126 19.15 11.08 -6.32
N ARG A 127 18.69 11.12 -7.58
CA ARG A 127 19.48 11.70 -8.67
C ARG A 127 18.79 12.87 -9.36
N ALA A 128 19.59 13.85 -9.76
CA ALA A 128 19.19 14.90 -10.68
C ALA A 128 19.89 14.74 -12.03
N TYR A 129 19.12 14.73 -13.11
CA TYR A 129 19.61 14.77 -14.48
C TYR A 129 19.15 16.04 -15.18
N LEU A 130 20.03 16.62 -15.98
CA LEU A 130 19.74 17.76 -16.86
C LEU A 130 19.89 17.31 -18.31
N LEU A 131 18.80 17.41 -19.07
CA LEU A 131 18.79 17.27 -20.51
C LEU A 131 18.90 18.66 -21.14
N ARG A 132 20.01 18.89 -21.86
CA ARG A 132 20.28 20.14 -22.58
C ARG A 132 20.83 19.80 -23.95
N ASP A 133 20.30 20.42 -25.00
CA ASP A 133 20.75 20.23 -26.39
C ASP A 133 20.86 18.73 -26.79
N GLY A 134 19.91 17.90 -26.35
CA GLY A 134 19.90 16.45 -26.60
C GLY A 134 20.96 15.65 -25.82
N HIS A 135 21.64 16.24 -24.85
CA HIS A 135 22.62 15.59 -23.99
C HIS A 135 22.10 15.48 -22.56
N LEU A 136 21.97 14.25 -22.07
CA LEU A 136 21.62 13.98 -20.67
C LEU A 136 22.90 13.99 -19.84
N SER A 137 22.97 14.86 -18.85
CA SER A 137 24.05 14.94 -17.88
C SER A 137 23.50 14.64 -16.49
N ARG A 138 24.10 13.68 -15.79
CA ARG A 138 23.85 13.51 -14.36
C ARG A 138 24.55 14.62 -13.59
N ILE A 139 23.79 15.35 -12.78
CA ILE A 139 24.29 16.53 -12.05
C ILE A 139 24.74 16.18 -10.64
N THR A 140 24.05 15.25 -9.98
CA THR A 140 24.37 14.83 -8.61
C THR A 140 25.33 13.64 -8.59
N CYS A 141 26.15 13.56 -7.54
CA CYS A 141 26.95 12.38 -7.21
C CYS A 141 26.32 11.69 -6.00
N ASP A 142 26.08 10.38 -6.07
CA ASP A 142 25.39 9.69 -4.96
C ASP A 142 26.27 9.67 -3.72
N HIS A 143 25.72 10.04 -2.58
CA HIS A 143 26.35 9.82 -1.28
C HIS A 143 26.15 8.38 -0.81
N SER A 144 26.61 7.40 -1.60
CA SER A 144 26.47 5.97 -1.31
C SER A 144 27.82 5.29 -1.10
N TYR A 145 27.80 4.14 -0.43
CA TYR A 145 29.01 3.35 -0.19
C TYR A 145 29.65 2.88 -1.49
N VAL A 146 28.83 2.47 -2.47
CA VAL A 146 29.34 2.04 -3.78
C VAL A 146 29.95 3.20 -4.57
N GLN A 147 29.39 4.41 -4.46
CA GLN A 147 29.99 5.58 -5.09
C GLN A 147 31.35 5.90 -4.47
N HIS A 148 31.48 5.82 -3.13
CA HIS A 148 32.78 5.97 -2.47
C HIS A 148 33.82 4.93 -2.94
N LEU A 149 33.41 3.68 -3.16
CA LEU A 149 34.29 2.64 -3.71
C LEU A 149 34.70 2.93 -5.17
N ILE A 150 33.81 3.50 -5.98
CA ILE A 150 34.14 3.96 -7.34
C ILE A 150 35.15 5.10 -7.28
N ASP A 151 34.90 6.12 -6.46
CA ASP A 151 35.74 7.31 -6.36
C ASP A 151 37.16 6.99 -5.86
N THR A 152 37.28 5.95 -5.02
CA THR A 152 38.57 5.44 -4.52
C THR A 152 39.23 4.40 -5.43
N GLY A 153 38.63 4.10 -6.59
CA GLY A 153 39.12 3.14 -7.57
C GLY A 153 39.13 1.69 -7.09
N ARG A 154 38.30 1.35 -6.09
CA ARG A 154 38.18 0.00 -5.52
C ARG A 154 37.28 -0.89 -6.35
N ILE A 155 36.26 -0.32 -6.98
CA ILE A 155 35.34 -1.02 -7.89
C ILE A 155 35.07 -0.16 -9.12
N THR A 156 34.64 -0.79 -10.20
CA THR A 156 34.15 -0.13 -11.41
C THR A 156 32.66 0.22 -11.30
N PRO A 157 32.14 1.17 -12.11
CA PRO A 157 30.71 1.46 -12.16
C PRO A 157 29.83 0.25 -12.53
N ALA A 158 30.36 -0.69 -13.32
CA ALA A 158 29.65 -1.92 -13.69
C ALA A 158 29.52 -2.89 -12.49
N GLU A 159 30.57 -3.00 -11.67
CA GLU A 159 30.56 -3.82 -10.45
C GLU A 159 29.64 -3.23 -9.37
N ALA A 160 29.57 -1.90 -9.27
CA ALA A 160 28.71 -1.20 -8.32
C ALA A 160 27.23 -1.58 -8.45
N LYS A 161 26.73 -1.80 -9.67
CA LYS A 161 25.32 -2.18 -9.93
C LYS A 161 24.90 -3.46 -9.21
N ASN A 162 25.81 -4.43 -9.10
CA ASN A 162 25.55 -5.75 -8.50
C ASN A 162 26.15 -5.88 -7.10
N HIS A 163 26.65 -4.79 -6.51
CA HIS A 163 27.31 -4.84 -5.22
C HIS A 163 26.30 -5.17 -4.10
N PRO A 164 26.63 -6.04 -3.14
CA PRO A 164 25.73 -6.44 -2.06
C PRO A 164 25.30 -5.26 -1.17
N GLN A 165 26.14 -4.24 -1.06
CA GLN A 165 25.90 -3.02 -0.27
C GLN A 165 25.53 -1.80 -1.15
N ARG A 166 24.92 -2.02 -2.32
CA ARG A 166 24.55 -0.91 -3.23
C ARG A 166 23.52 0.05 -2.62
N ASN A 167 22.66 -0.44 -1.73
CA ASN A 167 21.62 0.35 -1.04
C ASN A 167 22.13 1.04 0.24
N VAL A 168 23.44 1.07 0.49
CA VAL A 168 23.99 1.70 1.70
C VAL A 168 24.32 3.16 1.41
N VAL A 169 23.50 4.05 1.95
CA VAL A 169 23.69 5.50 1.86
C VAL A 169 24.61 5.98 3.00
N MET A 170 25.52 6.90 2.68
CA MET A 170 26.57 7.43 3.55
C MET A 170 26.27 8.83 4.09
N ARG A 171 25.46 9.63 3.39
CA ARG A 171 24.98 10.95 3.86
C ARG A 171 23.48 11.07 3.60
N VAL A 172 22.72 11.29 4.67
CA VAL A 172 21.27 11.53 4.65
C VAL A 172 20.90 12.48 5.79
N LEU A 173 19.73 13.11 5.72
CA LEU A 173 19.17 13.79 6.87
C LEU A 173 18.59 12.76 7.84
N GLY A 174 18.80 12.91 9.15
CA GLY A 174 18.21 12.00 10.13
C GLY A 174 18.94 11.98 11.45
N ASP A 175 18.46 11.11 12.35
CA ASP A 175 19.06 10.86 13.67
C ASP A 175 20.27 9.92 13.58
N PHE A 176 21.22 10.29 12.71
CA PHE A 176 22.46 9.57 12.46
C PHE A 176 23.64 10.50 12.75
N ASP A 177 24.73 9.94 13.31
CA ASP A 177 25.98 10.68 13.56
C ASP A 177 26.83 10.75 12.28
N ILE A 178 26.28 11.44 11.26
CA ILE A 178 26.88 11.63 9.94
C ILE A 178 26.72 13.09 9.52
N ASP A 179 27.57 13.56 8.60
CA ASP A 179 27.53 14.93 8.11
C ASP A 179 26.22 15.22 7.34
N PRO A 180 25.37 16.16 7.83
CA PRO A 180 24.07 16.46 7.22
C PRO A 180 24.11 17.60 6.21
N HIS A 181 25.26 18.25 6.01
CA HIS A 181 25.35 19.39 5.10
C HIS A 181 25.06 18.95 3.66
N PRO A 182 24.21 19.66 2.90
CA PRO A 182 23.98 19.34 1.50
C PRO A 182 25.12 19.85 0.61
N ASP A 183 25.27 19.20 -0.54
CA ASP A 183 26.08 19.73 -1.62
C ASP A 183 25.26 20.78 -2.37
N ILE A 184 25.79 22.00 -2.48
CA ILE A 184 25.16 23.12 -3.20
C ILE A 184 25.91 23.41 -4.50
N SER A 185 25.20 23.54 -5.61
CA SER A 185 25.79 23.99 -6.88
C SER A 185 24.91 24.99 -7.62
N ILE A 186 25.54 25.99 -8.22
CA ILE A 186 24.88 27.07 -8.97
C ILE A 186 25.30 26.97 -10.43
N ARG A 187 24.34 27.05 -11.35
CA ARG A 187 24.58 26.87 -12.78
C ARG A 187 23.71 27.83 -13.59
N LYS A 188 24.20 28.27 -14.74
CA LYS A 188 23.40 29.09 -15.64
C LYS A 188 22.26 28.25 -16.27
N ALA A 189 21.04 28.77 -16.19
CA ALA A 189 19.89 28.18 -16.84
C ALA A 189 19.84 28.59 -18.32
N HIS A 190 19.37 27.67 -19.15
CA HIS A 190 19.12 27.90 -20.56
C HIS A 190 17.65 27.58 -20.88
N PRO A 191 17.05 28.29 -21.86
CA PRO A 191 15.77 27.90 -22.41
C PRO A 191 15.77 26.44 -22.85
N ALA A 192 14.65 25.74 -22.63
CA ALA A 192 14.47 24.32 -22.93
C ALA A 192 15.36 23.36 -22.13
N ASP A 193 16.03 23.83 -21.07
CA ASP A 193 16.59 22.94 -20.06
C ASP A 193 15.48 22.08 -19.46
N ARG A 194 15.67 20.77 -19.47
CA ARG A 194 14.75 19.82 -18.85
C ARG A 194 15.43 19.04 -17.74
N TRP A 195 14.85 19.12 -16.55
CA TRP A 195 15.28 18.39 -15.36
C TRP A 195 14.48 17.11 -15.15
N LEU A 196 15.15 16.08 -14.66
CA LEU A 196 14.56 14.93 -14.00
C LEU A 196 15.16 14.80 -12.60
N LEU A 197 14.32 14.85 -11.57
CA LEU A 197 14.66 14.36 -10.23
C LEU A 197 14.01 12.99 -10.03
N CYS A 198 14.75 12.01 -9.53
CA CYS A 198 14.21 10.68 -9.33
C CYS A 198 14.80 9.96 -8.10
N SER A 199 13.97 9.14 -7.45
CA SER A 199 14.39 8.25 -6.35
C SER A 199 15.16 7.04 -6.88
N ASP A 200 15.77 6.29 -5.97
CA ASP A 200 16.56 5.10 -6.31
C ASP A 200 15.70 4.00 -6.97
N GLY A 201 14.40 3.96 -6.66
CA GLY A 201 13.44 3.06 -7.29
C GLY A 201 13.28 3.26 -8.79
N LEU A 202 13.70 4.41 -9.33
CA LEU A 202 13.77 4.66 -10.78
C LEU A 202 15.19 4.47 -11.31
N CYS A 203 16.16 5.20 -10.76
CA CYS A 203 17.53 5.21 -11.29
C CYS A 203 18.37 3.98 -10.92
N GLY A 204 17.87 3.14 -10.01
CA GLY A 204 18.41 1.84 -9.66
C GLY A 204 18.03 0.73 -10.65
N VAL A 205 16.96 0.91 -11.43
CA VAL A 205 16.48 -0.09 -12.42
C VAL A 205 16.55 0.37 -13.87
N LEU A 206 16.46 1.68 -14.13
CA LEU A 206 16.57 2.24 -15.47
C LEU A 206 17.99 2.70 -15.76
N GLU A 207 18.49 2.40 -16.96
CA GLU A 207 19.77 2.93 -17.44
C GLU A 207 19.64 4.37 -17.95
N ASP A 208 20.72 5.15 -17.84
CA ASP A 208 20.80 6.54 -18.30
C ASP A 208 20.43 6.70 -19.79
N SER A 209 20.72 5.69 -20.63
CA SER A 209 20.34 5.66 -22.05
C SER A 209 18.82 5.65 -22.22
N THR A 210 18.12 4.82 -21.46
CA THR A 210 16.67 4.70 -21.44
C THR A 210 16.00 5.98 -20.92
N ILE A 211 16.59 6.57 -19.87
CA ILE A 211 16.13 7.85 -19.32
C ILE A 211 16.27 8.95 -20.38
N LYS A 212 17.44 9.04 -21.03
CA LYS A 212 17.72 10.02 -22.09
C LYS A 212 16.73 9.89 -23.24
N GLU A 213 16.53 8.67 -23.74
CA GLU A 213 15.61 8.40 -24.85
C GLU A 213 14.19 8.86 -24.51
N THR A 214 13.70 8.51 -23.31
CA THR A 214 12.34 8.86 -22.86
C THR A 214 12.17 10.37 -22.73
N MET A 215 13.11 11.04 -22.06
CA MET A 215 13.08 12.51 -21.86
C MET A 215 13.21 13.29 -23.17
N THR A 216 13.87 12.71 -24.19
CA THR A 216 14.01 13.32 -25.52
C THR A 216 12.77 13.09 -26.39
N ALA A 217 12.14 11.91 -26.28
CA ALA A 217 11.03 11.52 -27.13
C ALA A 217 9.68 12.14 -26.72
N LEU A 218 9.44 12.30 -25.40
CA LEU A 218 8.16 12.77 -24.87
C LEU A 218 8.25 14.26 -24.52
N ALA A 219 7.56 15.11 -25.28
CA ALA A 219 7.58 16.56 -25.03
C ALA A 219 6.73 16.97 -23.82
N ASP A 220 5.62 16.28 -23.54
CA ASP A 220 4.77 16.56 -22.39
C ASP A 220 5.44 16.10 -21.08
N GLN A 221 5.54 16.99 -20.07
CA GLN A 221 6.22 16.66 -18.81
C GLN A 221 5.48 15.55 -18.07
N GLY A 222 4.13 15.60 -18.08
CA GLY A 222 3.27 14.64 -17.40
C GLY A 222 3.41 13.25 -17.99
N GLU A 223 3.31 13.12 -19.31
CA GLU A 223 3.51 11.88 -20.04
C GLU A 223 4.92 11.32 -19.83
N CYS A 224 5.95 12.18 -19.84
CA CYS A 224 7.32 11.78 -19.56
C CYS A 224 7.47 11.19 -18.15
N ALA A 225 6.97 11.86 -17.12
CA ALA A 225 7.02 11.39 -15.74
C ALA A 225 6.26 10.06 -15.57
N GLN A 226 5.03 10.00 -16.10
CA GLN A 226 4.19 8.79 -16.10
C GLN A 226 4.91 7.61 -16.78
N ARG A 227 5.50 7.84 -17.96
CA ARG A 227 6.19 6.80 -18.72
C ARG A 227 7.42 6.27 -17.97
N LEU A 228 8.23 7.14 -17.39
CA LEU A 228 9.42 6.77 -16.63
C LEU A 228 9.06 5.92 -15.41
N VAL A 229 8.06 6.32 -14.62
CA VAL A 229 7.59 5.55 -13.46
C VAL A 229 7.04 4.18 -13.92
N GLN A 230 6.21 4.14 -14.96
CA GLN A 230 5.72 2.87 -15.52
C GLN A 230 6.86 1.95 -16.00
N MET A 231 7.91 2.51 -16.61
CA MET A 231 9.06 1.74 -17.07
C MET A 231 9.83 1.13 -15.89
N ALA A 232 10.06 1.88 -14.83
CA ALA A 232 10.73 1.39 -13.63
C ALA A 232 9.94 0.26 -12.96
N LEU A 233 8.61 0.39 -12.85
CA LEU A 233 7.74 -0.65 -12.33
C LEU A 233 7.77 -1.92 -13.21
N ARG A 234 7.72 -1.77 -14.53
CA ARG A 234 7.82 -2.90 -15.48
C ARG A 234 9.20 -3.55 -15.50
N ALA A 235 10.25 -2.79 -15.20
CA ALA A 235 11.61 -3.30 -15.04
C ALA A 235 11.80 -4.09 -13.72
N GLY A 236 10.79 -4.11 -12.85
CA GLY A 236 10.80 -4.86 -11.60
C GLY A 236 11.34 -4.08 -10.41
N SER A 237 11.15 -2.75 -10.39
CA SER A 237 11.48 -1.95 -9.20
C SER A 237 10.81 -2.50 -7.95
N THR A 238 11.61 -2.71 -6.91
CA THR A 238 11.15 -3.21 -5.61
C THR A 238 10.92 -2.10 -4.60
N ASP A 239 11.17 -0.85 -4.97
CA ASP A 239 11.04 0.31 -4.09
C ASP A 239 9.92 1.26 -4.50
N ASN A 240 9.72 2.31 -3.70
CA ASN A 240 8.93 3.46 -4.10
C ASN A 240 9.56 4.12 -5.33
N VAL A 241 8.74 4.57 -6.27
CA VAL A 241 9.23 5.14 -7.54
C VAL A 241 8.66 6.52 -7.71
N THR A 242 9.53 7.52 -7.68
CA THR A 242 9.14 8.92 -7.82
C THR A 242 9.97 9.61 -8.89
N ALA A 243 9.30 10.40 -9.74
CA ALA A 243 9.91 11.19 -10.80
C ALA A 243 9.31 12.60 -10.82
N VAL A 244 10.17 13.62 -10.80
CA VAL A 244 9.81 15.02 -11.01
C VAL A 244 10.44 15.50 -12.31
N ILE A 245 9.63 15.98 -13.25
CA ILE A 245 10.09 16.58 -14.51
C ILE A 245 9.86 18.08 -14.43
N ALA A 246 10.83 18.88 -14.89
CA ALA A 246 10.64 20.31 -15.02
C ALA A 246 11.35 20.90 -16.22
N ASP A 247 10.69 21.85 -16.89
CA ASP A 247 11.20 22.52 -18.08
C ASP A 247 11.37 24.01 -17.80
N ALA A 248 12.53 24.57 -18.17
CA ALA A 248 12.69 26.02 -18.26
C ALA A 248 12.18 26.52 -19.61
N THR A 249 11.21 27.41 -19.55
CA THR A 249 10.57 28.01 -20.72
C THR A 249 10.78 29.52 -20.73
N LEU A 250 10.76 30.13 -21.91
CA LEU A 250 10.78 31.58 -22.05
C LEU A 250 9.33 32.10 -21.97
N ALA A 251 9.12 33.26 -21.34
CA ALA A 251 7.86 33.98 -21.54
C ALA A 251 7.67 34.31 -23.03
N LEU A 252 6.60 33.78 -23.61
CA LEU A 252 6.25 34.04 -25.01
C LEU A 252 5.69 35.46 -25.22
N ASP A 253 5.30 36.17 -24.15
CA ASP A 253 5.02 37.61 -24.16
C ASP A 253 5.07 38.16 -22.73
N ALA A 254 5.84 39.22 -22.47
CA ALA A 254 5.90 39.85 -21.14
C ALA A 254 4.64 40.66 -20.79
N ASP A 255 3.82 40.97 -21.81
CA ASP A 255 2.59 41.76 -21.72
C ASP A 255 1.31 40.90 -21.74
N ALA A 256 1.42 39.58 -21.84
CA ALA A 256 0.29 38.66 -21.70
C ALA A 256 -0.09 38.59 -20.22
N PHE A 257 -1.19 39.26 -19.85
CA PHE A 257 -1.72 39.44 -18.50
C PHE A 257 -2.02 38.15 -17.69
N ASP A 258 -1.81 36.96 -18.26
CA ASP A 258 -1.99 35.66 -17.62
C ASP A 258 -0.80 34.75 -17.99
N LEU A 259 0.33 34.91 -17.31
CA LEU A 259 1.30 33.81 -17.22
C LEU A 259 0.57 32.68 -16.46
N PRO A 260 0.46 31.46 -17.02
CA PRO A 260 -0.33 30.43 -16.37
C PRO A 260 0.36 30.03 -15.07
N HIS A 261 -0.20 30.50 -13.95
CA HIS A 261 0.23 30.06 -12.64
C HIS A 261 -0.14 28.58 -12.51
N GLN A 262 0.86 27.73 -12.33
CA GLN A 262 0.71 26.32 -12.12
C GLN A 262 0.55 26.05 -10.63
N THR A 263 -0.60 25.53 -10.23
CA THR A 263 -0.80 25.00 -8.87
C THR A 263 0.30 24.00 -8.52
N PRO A 264 1.11 24.22 -7.47
CA PRO A 264 2.15 23.30 -7.08
C PRO A 264 1.61 21.90 -6.77
N LEU A 265 2.32 20.88 -7.26
CA LEU A 265 1.96 19.48 -7.10
C LEU A 265 2.81 18.81 -6.02
N VAL A 266 2.16 18.09 -5.11
CA VAL A 266 2.81 17.34 -4.03
C VAL A 266 2.57 15.85 -4.21
N GLY A 267 3.63 15.06 -4.30
CA GLY A 267 3.59 13.60 -4.47
C GLY A 267 4.05 12.83 -3.23
N GLY A 268 3.74 11.53 -3.21
CA GLY A 268 4.22 10.61 -2.18
C GLY A 268 3.60 10.83 -0.79
N ALA A 269 4.36 10.60 0.27
CA ALA A 269 3.91 10.71 1.66
C ALA A 269 3.43 12.13 2.03
N ALA A 270 4.12 13.16 1.54
CA ALA A 270 3.75 14.56 1.78
C ALA A 270 2.34 14.91 1.27
N SER A 271 1.85 14.22 0.23
CA SER A 271 0.52 14.45 -0.34
C SER A 271 -0.65 14.10 0.61
N ARG A 272 -0.38 13.36 1.69
CA ARG A 272 -1.40 12.99 2.70
C ARG A 272 -1.89 14.21 3.50
N ASN A 273 -1.01 15.19 3.73
CA ASN A 273 -1.29 16.40 4.52
C ASN A 273 -0.80 17.63 3.76
N LEU A 274 -1.66 18.17 2.90
CA LEU A 274 -1.35 19.32 2.05
C LEU A 274 -1.49 20.66 2.78
N GLU A 275 -2.31 20.73 3.83
CA GLU A 275 -2.66 21.97 4.51
C GLU A 275 -1.43 22.75 5.00
N PRO A 276 -0.44 22.13 5.67
CA PRO A 276 0.74 22.87 6.10
C PRO A 276 1.61 23.37 4.95
N ILE A 277 1.56 22.71 3.79
CA ILE A 277 2.32 23.12 2.59
C ILE A 277 1.60 24.30 1.94
N ALA A 278 0.27 24.24 1.79
CA ALA A 278 -0.55 25.36 1.31
C ALA A 278 -0.33 26.62 2.16
N ASP A 279 -0.30 26.47 3.49
CA ASP A 279 -0.08 27.58 4.41
C ASP A 279 1.36 28.15 4.31
N ILE A 280 2.35 27.31 3.99
CA ILE A 280 3.75 27.75 3.82
C ILE A 280 3.95 28.48 2.50
N VAL A 281 3.43 27.94 1.40
CA VAL A 281 3.53 28.55 0.07
C VAL A 281 2.62 29.77 -0.02
N ASN A 282 1.56 29.81 0.78
CA ASN A 282 0.49 30.82 0.76
C ASN A 282 -0.33 30.81 -0.55
N GLU A 283 -0.44 29.64 -1.19
CA GLU A 283 -1.12 29.41 -2.46
C GLU A 283 -1.83 28.04 -2.46
N PRO A 284 -2.79 27.80 -3.37
CA PRO A 284 -3.40 26.49 -3.51
C PRO A 284 -2.34 25.45 -3.90
N VAL A 285 -2.37 24.27 -3.28
CA VAL A 285 -1.51 23.14 -3.64
C VAL A 285 -2.37 21.92 -3.92
N ALA A 286 -1.91 21.05 -4.82
CA ALA A 286 -2.66 19.88 -5.25
C ALA A 286 -1.85 18.58 -5.11
N THR A 287 -2.55 17.46 -4.97
CA THR A 287 -1.91 16.15 -5.04
C THR A 287 -1.41 15.87 -6.46
N ALA A 288 -0.26 15.23 -6.58
CA ALA A 288 0.24 14.68 -7.83
C ALA A 288 -0.80 13.81 -8.56
N PRO A 289 -0.83 13.82 -9.90
CA PRO A 289 -1.68 12.91 -10.66
C PRO A 289 -1.30 11.46 -10.38
N ALA A 290 -2.30 10.59 -10.21
CA ALA A 290 -2.06 9.17 -10.06
C ALA A 290 -1.45 8.56 -11.31
N LEU A 291 -0.75 7.44 -11.13
CA LEU A 291 -0.17 6.69 -12.24
C LEU A 291 -1.28 6.20 -13.16
N ARG A 292 -1.16 6.49 -14.47
CA ARG A 292 -2.11 6.05 -15.50
C ARG A 292 -1.92 4.56 -15.75
N ASP A 293 -2.96 3.79 -15.51
CA ASP A 293 -3.00 2.36 -15.82
C ASP A 293 -3.23 2.12 -17.33
N ASP A 294 -2.23 2.40 -18.16
CA ASP A 294 -2.29 2.02 -19.57
C ASP A 294 -2.14 0.50 -19.70
N HIS A 295 -3.28 -0.18 -19.83
CA HIS A 295 -3.41 -1.59 -20.18
C HIS A 295 -2.45 -2.53 -19.42
N SER A 296 -2.46 -2.47 -18.09
CA SER A 296 -1.63 -3.38 -17.30
C SER A 296 -1.95 -4.85 -17.65
N PRO A 297 -0.94 -5.72 -17.80
CA PRO A 297 -1.15 -7.15 -18.01
C PRO A 297 -2.02 -7.78 -16.92
N ALA A 298 -1.94 -7.25 -15.69
CA ALA A 298 -2.78 -7.65 -14.56
C ALA A 298 -4.27 -7.39 -14.81
N LYS A 299 -4.63 -6.22 -15.38
CA LYS A 299 -6.02 -5.90 -15.73
C LYS A 299 -6.52 -6.70 -16.93
N ARG A 300 -5.66 -6.97 -17.92
CA ARG A 300 -5.99 -7.88 -19.04
C ARG A 300 -6.18 -9.33 -18.57
N ALA A 301 -5.33 -9.81 -17.67
CA ALA A 301 -5.47 -11.14 -17.05
C ALA A 301 -6.72 -11.24 -16.19
N ALA A 302 -7.03 -10.20 -15.40
CA ALA A 302 -8.26 -10.13 -14.61
C ALA A 302 -9.52 -10.09 -15.48
N ALA A 303 -9.48 -9.38 -16.62
CA ALA A 303 -10.57 -9.37 -17.61
C ALA A 303 -10.73 -10.71 -18.33
N LEU A 304 -9.64 -11.44 -18.59
CA LEU A 304 -9.67 -12.77 -19.21
C LEU A 304 -10.14 -13.88 -18.25
N MET A 305 -10.02 -13.67 -16.94
CA MET A 305 -10.50 -14.60 -15.91
C MET A 305 -12.00 -14.47 -15.61
N GLN A 306 -12.70 -13.50 -16.20
CA GLN A 306 -14.15 -13.38 -16.07
C GLN A 306 -14.85 -14.21 -17.16
N PRO A 307 -15.72 -15.17 -16.80
CA PRO A 307 -16.49 -15.95 -17.77
C PRO A 307 -17.48 -15.05 -18.51
N ALA A 308 -17.66 -15.28 -19.81
CA ALA A 308 -18.38 -14.42 -20.75
C ALA A 308 -19.92 -14.34 -20.57
N ASP A 309 -20.48 -14.89 -19.50
CA ASP A 309 -21.94 -14.99 -19.30
C ASP A 309 -22.41 -14.23 -18.05
N THR A 310 -22.40 -12.90 -18.11
CA THR A 310 -23.26 -12.04 -17.27
C THR A 310 -23.45 -10.66 -17.91
N GLN A 311 -24.21 -10.60 -19.00
CA GLN A 311 -24.95 -9.38 -19.35
C GLN A 311 -26.36 -9.48 -18.79
N HIS A 312 -26.58 -9.03 -17.54
CA HIS A 312 -27.77 -8.29 -17.08
C HIS A 312 -27.75 -8.03 -15.55
N ASN A 313 -27.88 -6.75 -15.22
CA ASN A 313 -28.39 -6.07 -14.01
C ASN A 313 -27.76 -6.26 -12.61
N ASP A 314 -27.40 -5.08 -12.07
CA ASP A 314 -27.51 -4.61 -10.68
C ASP A 314 -26.75 -5.33 -9.57
N ALA A 315 -25.47 -4.98 -9.45
CA ALA A 315 -24.84 -4.45 -8.23
C ALA A 315 -23.33 -4.43 -8.45
N ALA A 316 -22.78 -3.26 -8.76
CA ALA A 316 -21.34 -3.08 -8.83
C ALA A 316 -20.73 -3.37 -7.44
N PRO A 317 -19.80 -4.33 -7.31
CA PRO A 317 -18.94 -4.36 -6.14
C PRO A 317 -18.01 -3.15 -6.24
N ALA A 318 -17.86 -2.41 -5.14
CA ALA A 318 -17.07 -1.19 -5.03
C ALA A 318 -15.69 -1.31 -5.72
N SER A 319 -15.63 -0.88 -6.97
CA SER A 319 -14.40 -0.61 -7.70
C SER A 319 -13.85 0.71 -7.17
N ALA A 320 -12.58 0.70 -6.79
CA ALA A 320 -11.81 1.86 -6.34
C ALA A 320 -12.24 3.15 -7.06
N GLU A 321 -12.69 4.13 -6.27
CA GLU A 321 -12.90 5.50 -6.72
C GLU A 321 -11.64 5.96 -7.49
N PRO A 322 -11.78 6.57 -8.68
CA PRO A 322 -10.64 7.19 -9.34
C PRO A 322 -10.09 8.25 -8.39
N SER A 323 -8.80 8.14 -8.04
CA SER A 323 -8.10 9.10 -7.18
C SER A 323 -8.25 10.51 -7.76
N THR A 324 -9.19 11.27 -7.22
CA THR A 324 -9.42 12.65 -7.61
C THR A 324 -8.25 13.49 -7.13
N THR A 325 -7.71 14.34 -8.01
CA THR A 325 -6.71 15.34 -7.63
C THR A 325 -7.31 16.22 -6.54
N ARG A 326 -6.77 16.14 -5.32
CA ARG A 326 -7.23 16.94 -4.18
C ARG A 326 -6.45 18.24 -4.17
N VAL A 327 -7.17 19.36 -4.27
CA VAL A 327 -6.62 20.72 -4.14
C VAL A 327 -6.94 21.25 -2.75
N VAL A 328 -5.98 21.91 -2.11
CA VAL A 328 -6.13 22.50 -0.78
C VAL A 328 -5.70 23.96 -0.83
N GLN A 329 -6.59 24.83 -0.33
CA GLN A 329 -6.36 26.27 -0.22
C GLN A 329 -5.60 26.63 1.06
N PRO A 330 -4.82 27.75 1.08
CA PRO A 330 -4.15 28.23 2.28
C PRO A 330 -5.16 28.64 3.36
N SER A 331 -4.69 28.66 4.61
CA SER A 331 -5.50 28.94 5.79
C SER A 331 -6.29 30.23 5.72
N ALA A 332 -5.67 31.32 5.26
CA ALA A 332 -6.28 32.64 5.19
C ALA A 332 -7.54 32.63 4.28
N VAL A 333 -7.43 32.01 3.11
CA VAL A 333 -8.54 31.85 2.16
C VAL A 333 -9.62 30.93 2.74
N ARG A 334 -9.20 29.87 3.45
CA ARG A 334 -10.12 28.91 4.07
C ARG A 334 -10.92 29.50 5.24
N GLU A 335 -10.35 30.49 5.93
CA GLU A 335 -11.02 31.29 6.97
C GLU A 335 -12.02 32.28 6.35
N GLU A 336 -11.62 32.98 5.28
CA GLU A 336 -12.50 33.91 4.57
C GLU A 336 -13.71 33.22 3.93
N THR A 337 -13.51 32.02 3.36
CA THR A 337 -14.57 31.22 2.72
C THR A 337 -15.43 30.44 3.70
N GLY A 338 -15.09 30.42 4.99
CA GLY A 338 -15.83 29.69 6.02
C GLY A 338 -15.65 28.16 5.97
N GLU A 339 -14.66 27.66 5.23
CA GLU A 339 -14.30 26.23 5.20
C GLU A 339 -13.55 25.76 6.46
N ARG A 340 -13.05 26.69 7.28
CA ARG A 340 -12.67 26.40 8.66
C ARG A 340 -13.90 26.59 9.56
N ASP A 341 -14.27 25.53 10.30
CA ASP A 341 -14.95 25.68 11.58
C ASP A 341 -14.03 26.54 12.45
N ASN A 342 -14.30 27.84 12.52
CA ASN A 342 -13.47 28.87 13.13
C ASN A 342 -13.00 28.42 14.53
N PRO A 343 -11.70 28.12 14.75
CA PRO A 343 -11.19 28.00 16.10
C PRO A 343 -10.94 29.42 16.59
N ASP A 344 -12.01 30.05 17.08
CA ASP A 344 -12.00 31.11 18.09
C ASP A 344 -10.76 32.03 17.99
N THR A 345 -10.83 33.00 17.08
CA THR A 345 -9.89 34.13 17.06
C THR A 345 -9.78 34.65 18.48
N GLY A 346 -8.58 34.58 19.07
CA GLY A 346 -8.31 35.01 20.44
C GLY A 346 -8.42 36.53 20.62
N GLU A 347 -9.54 37.11 20.19
CA GLU A 347 -9.94 38.47 20.44
C GLU A 347 -10.07 38.65 21.95
N ILE A 348 -9.29 39.58 22.49
CA ILE A 348 -9.36 39.91 23.90
C ILE A 348 -10.75 40.51 24.15
N PRO A 349 -11.58 39.89 25.03
CA PRO A 349 -12.94 40.37 25.26
C PRO A 349 -12.91 41.79 25.81
N VAL A 350 -13.63 42.70 25.16
CA VAL A 350 -13.77 44.08 25.63
C VAL A 350 -14.72 44.09 26.81
N VAL A 351 -14.19 44.27 28.02
CA VAL A 351 -14.98 44.29 29.24
C VAL A 351 -15.39 45.72 29.57
N GLN A 352 -16.69 45.94 29.81
CA GLN A 352 -17.20 47.20 30.34
C GLN A 352 -17.10 47.19 31.86
N LYS A 353 -16.30 48.11 32.39
CA LYS A 353 -16.08 48.27 33.83
C LYS A 353 -17.30 48.90 34.52
N PRO A 354 -17.42 48.76 35.85
CA PRO A 354 -18.48 49.40 36.63
C PRO A 354 -18.51 50.93 36.53
N ASP A 355 -17.38 51.56 36.16
CA ASP A 355 -17.25 53.01 35.93
C ASP A 355 -17.67 53.44 34.50
N GLY A 356 -18.12 52.48 33.67
CA GLY A 356 -18.58 52.69 32.30
C GLY A 356 -17.46 52.67 31.24
N ARG A 357 -16.18 52.56 31.62
CA ARG A 357 -15.05 52.49 30.67
C ARG A 357 -14.95 51.10 30.04
N LEU A 358 -14.63 51.07 28.75
CA LEU A 358 -14.30 49.84 28.03
C LEU A 358 -12.79 49.60 28.11
N SER A 359 -12.37 48.38 28.46
CA SER A 359 -10.96 47.99 28.51
C SER A 359 -10.74 46.71 27.73
N ALA A 360 -9.69 46.68 26.92
CA ALA A 360 -9.19 45.52 26.19
C ALA A 360 -7.72 45.22 26.55
N ASP A 361 -7.21 45.85 27.62
CA ASP A 361 -5.83 45.67 28.06
C ASP A 361 -5.69 44.31 28.78
N PRO A 362 -4.83 43.39 28.29
CA PRO A 362 -4.64 42.08 28.91
C PRO A 362 -4.01 42.12 30.30
N ASN A 363 -3.42 43.25 30.73
CA ASN A 363 -2.93 43.43 32.10
C ASN A 363 -3.99 43.94 33.09
N ASP A 364 -5.21 44.20 32.62
CA ASP A 364 -6.34 44.61 33.45
C ASP A 364 -6.94 43.40 34.20
N PRO A 365 -7.14 43.48 35.53
CA PRO A 365 -7.65 42.34 36.30
C PRO A 365 -9.05 41.87 35.88
N GLU A 366 -9.91 42.75 35.36
CA GLU A 366 -11.27 42.38 34.93
C GLU A 366 -11.26 41.67 33.57
N VAL A 367 -10.42 42.12 32.64
CA VAL A 367 -10.20 41.48 31.33
C VAL A 367 -9.50 40.14 31.49
N ALA A 368 -8.46 40.07 32.34
CA ALA A 368 -7.76 38.83 32.66
C ALA A 368 -8.67 37.77 33.31
N LYS A 369 -9.69 38.21 34.07
CA LYS A 369 -10.70 37.30 34.63
C LYS A 369 -11.65 36.79 33.54
N ALA A 370 -12.14 37.66 32.66
CA ALA A 370 -12.99 37.27 31.53
C ALA A 370 -12.30 36.24 30.62
N ILE A 371 -11.02 36.47 30.26
CA ILE A 371 -10.20 35.54 29.49
C ILE A 371 -10.12 34.17 30.19
N ARG A 372 -9.93 34.14 31.52
CA ARG A 372 -9.83 32.87 32.27
C ARG A 372 -11.15 32.12 32.30
N ASP A 373 -12.26 32.83 32.49
CA ASP A 373 -13.59 32.22 32.56
C ASP A 373 -13.97 31.62 31.20
N GLU A 374 -13.69 32.31 30.09
CA GLU A 374 -13.88 31.82 28.72
C GLU A 374 -13.06 30.57 28.40
N HIS A 375 -11.76 30.55 28.75
CA HIS A 375 -10.91 29.36 28.62
C HIS A 375 -11.44 28.17 29.45
N VAL A 376 -12.05 28.42 30.61
CA VAL A 376 -12.65 27.36 31.44
C VAL A 376 -13.90 26.81 30.78
N GLU A 377 -14.72 27.64 30.13
CA GLU A 377 -15.89 27.20 29.38
C GLU A 377 -15.52 26.42 28.12
N GLN A 378 -14.54 26.88 27.34
CA GLN A 378 -14.00 26.14 26.19
C GLN A 378 -13.45 24.77 26.59
N LYS A 379 -12.72 24.67 27.72
CA LYS A 379 -12.23 23.39 28.26
C LYS A 379 -13.36 22.46 28.70
N LYS A 380 -14.48 23.00 29.19
CA LYS A 380 -15.68 22.21 29.53
C LYS A 380 -16.39 21.72 28.28
N ALA A 381 -16.54 22.56 27.25
CA ALA A 381 -17.20 22.22 25.98
C ALA A 381 -16.43 21.13 25.20
N THR A 382 -15.10 21.25 25.11
CA THR A 382 -14.24 20.25 24.46
C THR A 382 -14.27 18.91 25.20
N ARG A 383 -14.26 18.90 26.53
CA ARG A 383 -14.43 17.68 27.34
C ARG A 383 -15.80 17.02 27.12
N ALA A 384 -16.88 17.80 27.05
CA ALA A 384 -18.22 17.27 26.79
C ALA A 384 -18.34 16.63 25.40
N LYS A 385 -17.76 17.25 24.37
CA LYS A 385 -17.72 16.70 22.99
C LYS A 385 -16.95 15.37 22.95
N HIS A 386 -15.81 15.29 23.64
CA HIS A 386 -15.00 14.07 23.68
C HIS A 386 -15.68 12.92 24.45
N GLN A 387 -16.43 13.21 25.52
CA GLN A 387 -17.23 12.22 26.24
C GLN A 387 -18.41 11.72 25.40
N ARG A 388 -19.10 12.60 24.66
CA ARG A 388 -20.19 12.22 23.75
C ARG A 388 -19.71 11.32 22.60
N ASN A 389 -18.56 11.63 22.00
CA ASN A 389 -18.01 10.80 20.92
C ASN A 389 -17.56 9.43 21.43
N ARG A 390 -16.98 9.34 22.64
CA ARG A 390 -16.66 8.05 23.27
C ARG A 390 -17.91 7.23 23.58
N LEU A 391 -18.96 7.87 24.09
CA LEU A 391 -20.24 7.20 24.35
C LEU A 391 -20.87 6.68 23.05
N ALA A 392 -20.84 7.48 21.98
CA ALA A 392 -21.33 7.09 20.67
C ALA A 392 -20.60 5.84 20.15
N ILE A 393 -19.26 5.80 20.20
CA ILE A 393 -18.46 4.63 19.80
C ILE A 393 -18.84 3.38 20.60
N VAL A 394 -19.00 3.51 21.92
CA VAL A 394 -19.40 2.38 22.78
C VAL A 394 -20.80 1.86 22.42
N ILE A 395 -21.75 2.76 22.13
CA ILE A 395 -23.10 2.39 21.69
C ILE A 395 -23.05 1.68 20.33
N THR A 396 -22.24 2.14 19.38
CA THR A 396 -22.10 1.50 18.07
C THR A 396 -21.53 0.10 18.19
N ILE A 397 -20.51 -0.10 19.05
CA ILE A 397 -19.95 -1.43 19.32
C ILE A 397 -20.99 -2.34 19.96
N LEU A 398 -21.75 -1.85 20.95
CA LEU A 398 -22.82 -2.63 21.58
C LEU A 398 -23.92 -3.02 20.59
N LEU A 399 -24.30 -2.13 19.67
CA LEU A 399 -25.26 -2.43 18.61
C LEU A 399 -24.72 -3.49 17.64
N ALA A 400 -23.46 -3.40 17.23
CA ALA A 400 -22.83 -4.40 16.37
C ALA A 400 -22.79 -5.78 17.04
N VAL A 401 -22.45 -5.84 18.34
CA VAL A 401 -22.47 -7.09 19.12
C VAL A 401 -23.90 -7.63 19.26
N ALA A 402 -24.89 -6.77 19.49
CA ALA A 402 -26.30 -7.19 19.57
C ALA A 402 -26.82 -7.75 18.24
N VAL A 403 -26.43 -7.17 17.10
CA VAL A 403 -26.77 -7.68 15.76
C VAL A 403 -26.11 -9.04 15.51
N LEU A 404 -24.83 -9.19 15.85
CA LEU A 404 -24.13 -10.48 15.74
C LEU A 404 -24.75 -11.55 16.63
N PHE A 405 -25.12 -11.20 17.86
CA PHE A 405 -25.80 -12.11 18.79
C PHE A 405 -27.21 -12.48 18.30
N GLY A 406 -27.96 -11.54 17.74
CA GLY A 406 -29.25 -11.79 17.11
C GLY A 406 -29.15 -12.71 15.89
N ALA A 407 -28.15 -12.50 15.03
CA ALA A 407 -27.89 -13.37 13.89
C ALA A 407 -27.47 -14.79 14.33
N GLY A 408 -26.64 -14.91 15.36
CA GLY A 408 -26.22 -16.18 15.94
C GLY A 408 -27.38 -16.96 16.58
N THR A 409 -28.26 -16.29 17.33
CA THR A 409 -29.42 -16.94 17.94
C THR A 409 -30.48 -17.33 16.91
N GLY A 410 -30.73 -16.50 15.90
CA GLY A 410 -31.63 -16.83 14.79
C GLY A 410 -31.17 -18.04 13.98
N THR A 411 -29.87 -18.10 13.64
CA THR A 411 -29.28 -19.25 12.93
C THR A 411 -29.29 -20.53 13.78
N TYR A 412 -29.05 -20.43 15.09
CA TYR A 412 -29.13 -21.56 16.01
C TYR A 412 -30.57 -22.10 16.16
N MET A 413 -31.56 -21.23 16.33
CA MET A 413 -32.97 -21.64 16.43
C MET A 413 -33.47 -22.27 15.13
N TRP A 414 -33.08 -21.73 13.97
CA TRP A 414 -33.40 -22.32 12.67
C TRP A 414 -32.76 -23.71 12.50
N SER A 415 -31.50 -23.87 12.88
CA SER A 415 -30.79 -25.17 12.83
C SER A 415 -31.55 -26.25 13.62
N GLN A 416 -32.12 -25.93 14.78
CA GLN A 416 -32.83 -26.90 15.61
C GLN A 416 -34.16 -27.41 15.02
N THR A 417 -34.66 -26.80 13.95
CA THR A 417 -35.86 -27.28 13.24
C THR A 417 -35.56 -28.38 12.21
N ARG A 418 -34.28 -28.70 11.98
CA ARG A 418 -33.84 -29.71 11.02
C ARG A 418 -33.31 -30.96 11.72
N TYR A 419 -33.43 -32.09 11.04
CA TYR A 419 -32.90 -33.36 11.48
C TYR A 419 -31.97 -33.92 10.41
N TYR A 420 -31.01 -34.75 10.78
CA TYR A 420 -30.25 -35.52 9.80
C TYR A 420 -29.90 -36.91 10.31
N VAL A 421 -29.70 -37.83 9.37
CA VAL A 421 -29.24 -39.19 9.66
C VAL A 421 -27.75 -39.26 9.37
N GLY A 422 -26.96 -39.71 10.34
CA GLY A 422 -25.51 -39.75 10.28
C GLY A 422 -24.91 -40.97 10.97
N ASN A 423 -23.58 -41.02 11.02
CA ASN A 423 -22.81 -42.09 11.67
C ASN A 423 -22.36 -41.65 13.08
N SER A 424 -22.85 -42.33 14.12
CA SER A 424 -22.38 -42.20 15.50
C SER A 424 -21.66 -43.48 15.91
N ASN A 425 -20.35 -43.44 16.16
CA ASN A 425 -19.57 -44.57 16.67
C ASN A 425 -19.77 -45.89 15.88
N GLY A 426 -19.91 -45.81 14.56
CA GLY A 426 -20.10 -46.97 13.68
C GLY A 426 -21.54 -47.48 13.58
N LYS A 427 -22.52 -46.72 14.10
CA LYS A 427 -23.96 -47.01 14.01
C LYS A 427 -24.71 -45.86 13.35
N VAL A 428 -25.82 -46.18 12.68
CA VAL A 428 -26.72 -45.16 12.12
C VAL A 428 -27.47 -44.48 13.26
N ALA A 429 -27.36 -43.16 13.35
CA ALA A 429 -28.00 -42.34 14.38
C ALA A 429 -28.73 -41.15 13.75
N ILE A 430 -29.77 -40.69 14.44
CA ILE A 430 -30.55 -39.50 14.08
C ILE A 430 -30.10 -38.35 14.97
N TYR A 431 -29.73 -37.25 14.35
CA TYR A 431 -29.32 -36.02 15.00
C TYR A 431 -30.35 -34.92 14.74
N GLN A 432 -30.52 -34.02 15.71
CA GLN A 432 -31.27 -32.77 15.55
C GLN A 432 -30.30 -31.62 15.42
N GLY A 433 -30.38 -30.87 14.31
CA GLY A 433 -29.46 -29.82 13.92
C GLY A 433 -28.99 -29.95 12.47
N VAL A 434 -27.92 -29.21 12.12
CA VAL A 434 -27.26 -29.24 10.82
C VAL A 434 -25.89 -29.93 10.95
N PRO A 435 -25.44 -30.76 9.98
CA PRO A 435 -24.19 -31.52 10.05
C PRO A 435 -22.93 -30.65 9.77
N THR A 436 -22.83 -29.49 10.42
CA THR A 436 -21.71 -28.53 10.27
C THR A 436 -21.16 -28.11 11.63
N ASN A 437 -19.83 -28.09 11.74
CA ASN A 437 -19.14 -27.55 12.90
C ASN A 437 -18.75 -26.09 12.65
N LEU A 438 -19.30 -25.17 13.44
CA LEU A 438 -18.88 -23.77 13.45
C LEU A 438 -18.03 -23.53 14.70
N PHE A 439 -16.79 -23.08 14.51
CA PHE A 439 -15.86 -22.72 15.60
C PHE A 439 -15.66 -23.83 16.65
N GLY A 440 -15.70 -25.10 16.25
CA GLY A 440 -15.48 -26.25 17.14
C GLY A 440 -16.68 -26.64 18.01
N LEU A 441 -17.82 -25.95 17.88
CA LEU A 441 -19.06 -26.32 18.55
C LEU A 441 -19.95 -27.13 17.60
N ALA A 442 -20.36 -28.32 18.05
CA ALA A 442 -21.33 -29.13 17.33
C ALA A 442 -22.72 -28.49 17.46
N LEU A 443 -23.29 -28.04 16.35
CA LEU A 443 -24.63 -27.45 16.27
C LEU A 443 -25.75 -28.50 16.19
N SER A 444 -25.41 -29.75 16.53
CA SER A 444 -26.33 -30.87 16.52
C SER A 444 -26.09 -31.80 17.70
N HIS A 445 -27.16 -32.40 18.21
CA HIS A 445 -27.10 -33.42 19.25
C HIS A 445 -27.79 -34.70 18.81
N GLU A 446 -27.35 -35.84 19.34
CA GLU A 446 -27.90 -37.14 19.00
C GLU A 446 -29.25 -37.35 19.71
N VAL A 447 -30.31 -37.62 18.95
CA VAL A 447 -31.67 -37.82 19.47
C VAL A 447 -31.98 -39.32 19.59
N SER A 448 -31.47 -40.15 18.67
CA SER A 448 -31.73 -41.59 18.69
C SER A 448 -30.62 -42.38 18.01
N SER A 449 -30.10 -43.41 18.69
CA SER A 449 -29.18 -44.39 18.11
C SER A 449 -29.93 -45.64 17.67
N THR A 450 -29.55 -46.21 16.52
CA THR A 450 -30.13 -47.48 16.05
C THR A 450 -29.13 -48.63 16.17
N SER A 451 -29.62 -49.87 16.09
CA SER A 451 -28.79 -51.09 16.12
C SER A 451 -28.12 -51.42 14.77
N ILE A 452 -28.24 -50.55 13.75
CA ILE A 452 -27.70 -50.78 12.41
C ILE A 452 -26.21 -50.39 12.38
N THR A 453 -25.33 -51.35 12.16
CA THR A 453 -23.88 -51.11 12.03
C THR A 453 -23.53 -50.62 10.62
N VAL A 454 -22.82 -49.51 10.54
CA VAL A 454 -22.47 -48.84 9.27
C VAL A 454 -21.54 -49.70 8.40
N SER A 455 -20.73 -50.58 8.98
CA SER A 455 -19.87 -51.50 8.25
C SER A 455 -20.62 -52.52 7.39
N ASN A 456 -21.89 -52.82 7.72
CA ASN A 456 -22.72 -53.78 7.01
C ASN A 456 -23.51 -53.15 5.85
N LEU A 457 -23.34 -51.84 5.64
CA LEU A 457 -24.02 -51.10 4.57
C LEU A 457 -23.15 -51.01 3.31
N PRO A 458 -23.78 -50.95 2.13
CA PRO A 458 -23.10 -50.65 0.87
C PRO A 458 -22.27 -49.37 0.96
N GLN A 459 -21.18 -49.30 0.17
CA GLN A 459 -20.23 -48.18 0.22
C GLN A 459 -20.89 -46.82 -0.08
N THR A 460 -21.88 -46.80 -0.98
CA THR A 460 -22.69 -45.62 -1.30
C THR A 460 -23.42 -45.04 -0.08
N TRP A 461 -24.00 -45.91 0.76
CA TRP A 461 -24.68 -45.49 1.99
C TRP A 461 -23.71 -45.02 3.07
N ARG A 462 -22.52 -45.62 3.15
CA ARG A 462 -21.47 -45.16 4.08
C ARG A 462 -21.03 -43.74 3.75
N ASP A 463 -20.82 -43.44 2.47
CA ASP A 463 -20.42 -42.11 2.02
C ASP A 463 -21.54 -41.07 2.23
N GLN A 464 -22.80 -41.44 2.00
CA GLN A 464 -23.96 -40.58 2.26
C GLN A 464 -24.18 -40.31 3.75
N LEU A 465 -24.04 -41.33 4.61
CA LEU A 465 -24.16 -41.18 6.07
C LEU A 465 -23.02 -40.35 6.66
N ASN A 466 -21.82 -40.41 6.09
CA ASN A 466 -20.70 -39.58 6.50
C ASN A 466 -20.89 -38.11 6.13
N ARG A 467 -21.63 -37.81 5.05
CA ARG A 467 -21.99 -36.43 4.66
C ARG A 467 -23.19 -35.89 5.44
N GLY A 468 -23.99 -36.77 6.05
CA GLY A 468 -25.22 -36.43 6.76
C GLY A 468 -26.39 -36.25 5.79
N ILE A 469 -27.45 -37.03 5.98
CA ILE A 469 -28.66 -36.96 5.15
C ILE A 469 -29.67 -36.04 5.85
N SER A 470 -29.78 -34.79 5.42
CA SER A 470 -30.68 -33.80 6.01
C SER A 470 -32.14 -34.02 5.61
N VAL A 471 -33.04 -33.95 6.59
CA VAL A 471 -34.49 -34.15 6.45
C VAL A 471 -35.25 -33.09 7.26
N GLY A 472 -36.53 -32.87 6.91
CA GLY A 472 -37.36 -31.81 7.48
C GLY A 472 -38.02 -32.16 8.80
N SER A 473 -38.11 -33.44 9.16
CA SER A 473 -38.79 -33.88 10.40
C SER A 473 -38.20 -35.18 10.98
N LEU A 474 -38.54 -35.45 12.24
CA LEU A 474 -38.16 -36.68 12.92
C LEU A 474 -38.79 -37.93 12.28
N ASP A 475 -40.05 -37.83 11.86
CA ASP A 475 -40.77 -38.93 11.21
C ASP A 475 -40.13 -39.29 9.86
N GLU A 476 -39.69 -38.27 9.11
CA GLU A 476 -38.96 -38.45 7.87
C GLU A 476 -37.59 -39.11 8.13
N ALA A 477 -36.86 -38.68 9.15
CA ALA A 477 -35.62 -39.32 9.58
C ALA A 477 -35.80 -40.80 9.93
N GLN A 478 -36.86 -41.13 10.67
CA GLN A 478 -37.20 -42.51 11.04
C GLN A 478 -37.57 -43.36 9.81
N SER A 479 -38.31 -42.79 8.85
CA SER A 479 -38.65 -43.47 7.61
C SER A 479 -37.41 -43.79 6.77
N HIS A 480 -36.45 -42.85 6.69
CA HIS A 480 -35.16 -43.06 6.03
C HIS A 480 -34.34 -44.18 6.69
N VAL A 481 -34.31 -44.24 8.02
CA VAL A 481 -33.70 -45.36 8.75
C VAL A 481 -34.40 -46.70 8.43
N GLY A 482 -35.73 -46.68 8.25
CA GLY A 482 -36.50 -47.85 7.80
C GLY A 482 -36.11 -48.34 6.41
N ILE A 483 -35.88 -47.42 5.47
CA ILE A 483 -35.39 -47.72 4.11
C ILE A 483 -34.01 -48.36 4.17
N ILE A 484 -33.09 -47.76 4.92
CA ILE A 484 -31.72 -48.27 5.13
C ILE A 484 -31.76 -49.70 5.70
N ARG A 485 -32.66 -49.97 6.67
CA ARG A 485 -32.86 -51.31 7.24
C ARG A 485 -33.37 -52.32 6.21
N SER A 486 -34.33 -51.92 5.37
CA SER A 486 -34.88 -52.76 4.31
C SER A 486 -33.82 -53.14 3.27
N GLU A 487 -33.01 -52.17 2.84
CA GLU A 487 -31.93 -52.41 1.89
C GLU A 487 -30.81 -53.26 2.47
N MET A 488 -30.42 -53.03 3.74
CA MET A 488 -29.45 -53.87 4.44
C MET A 488 -29.92 -55.34 4.47
N ASN A 489 -31.19 -55.60 4.75
CA ASN A 489 -31.76 -56.95 4.78
C ASN A 489 -31.80 -57.60 3.38
N LYS A 490 -32.08 -56.82 2.33
CA LYS A 490 -32.04 -57.29 0.93
C LYS A 490 -30.61 -57.63 0.52
N PHE A 491 -29.64 -56.78 0.84
CA PHE A 491 -28.24 -56.99 0.53
C PHE A 491 -27.67 -58.21 1.27
N LYS A 492 -28.03 -58.39 2.54
CA LYS A 492 -27.66 -59.59 3.32
C LYS A 492 -28.20 -60.88 2.68
N LYS A 493 -29.47 -60.90 2.26
CA LYS A 493 -30.06 -62.03 1.55
C LYS A 493 -29.38 -62.32 0.21
N GLN A 494 -28.96 -61.28 -0.52
CA GLN A 494 -28.21 -61.44 -1.77
C GLN A 494 -26.82 -62.05 -1.51
N GLN A 495 -26.08 -61.56 -0.51
CA GLN A 495 -24.79 -62.13 -0.13
C GLN A 495 -24.89 -63.59 0.35
N GLU A 496 -25.92 -63.92 1.14
CA GLU A 496 -26.20 -65.30 1.57
C GLU A 496 -26.53 -66.21 0.36
N SER A 497 -27.28 -65.70 -0.62
CA SER A 497 -27.58 -66.43 -1.86
C SER A 497 -26.38 -66.60 -2.80
N GLU A 498 -25.45 -65.63 -2.82
CA GLU A 498 -24.19 -65.70 -3.58
C GLU A 498 -23.18 -66.63 -2.90
N GLN A 499 -23.07 -66.61 -1.57
CA GLN A 499 -22.25 -67.58 -0.82
C GLN A 499 -22.76 -69.00 -0.97
N ALA A 500 -24.09 -69.22 -0.98
CA ALA A 500 -24.69 -70.53 -1.25
C ALA A 500 -24.46 -71.01 -2.70
N LYS A 501 -24.38 -70.10 -3.68
CA LYS A 501 -23.99 -70.44 -5.06
C LYS A 501 -22.49 -70.73 -5.18
N LYS A 502 -21.64 -70.02 -4.45
CA LYS A 502 -20.17 -70.23 -4.45
C LYS A 502 -19.79 -71.58 -3.83
N SER A 503 -20.47 -72.01 -2.76
CA SER A 503 -20.30 -73.33 -2.15
C SER A 503 -20.86 -74.48 -3.01
N THR A 504 -21.76 -74.20 -3.95
CA THR A 504 -22.25 -75.20 -4.91
C THR A 504 -21.33 -75.32 -6.14
N SER A 505 -20.54 -74.29 -6.46
CA SER A 505 -19.57 -74.30 -7.57
C SER A 505 -18.20 -74.92 -7.24
N SER A 506 -17.93 -75.25 -5.97
CA SER A 506 -16.68 -75.91 -5.54
C SER A 506 -16.77 -77.44 -5.49
N ASN A 507 -17.84 -78.05 -6.02
CA ASN A 507 -18.07 -79.50 -5.96
C ASN A 507 -18.04 -80.22 -7.32
N SER A 508 -17.45 -79.61 -8.37
CA SER A 508 -17.26 -80.25 -9.67
C SER A 508 -15.86 -80.07 -10.25
N SER A 509 -14.87 -80.70 -9.63
CA SER A 509 -13.65 -81.15 -10.32
C SER A 509 -12.88 -82.13 -9.42
N GLY A 510 -13.32 -83.39 -9.41
CA GLY A 510 -12.55 -84.49 -8.87
C GLY A 510 -12.36 -85.55 -9.95
N SER A 511 -11.11 -85.73 -10.40
CA SER A 511 -10.44 -87.03 -10.53
C SER A 511 -9.43 -87.05 -11.68
N SER A 512 -8.14 -87.22 -11.36
CA SER A 512 -7.47 -88.49 -11.65
C SER A 512 -6.01 -88.51 -11.15
N ASN A 513 -5.67 -89.60 -10.46
CA ASN A 513 -4.36 -90.27 -10.35
C ASN A 513 -3.16 -89.50 -9.76
N SER A 514 -2.21 -90.09 -9.04
CA SER A 514 -2.01 -91.41 -8.44
C SER A 514 -0.69 -91.34 -7.64
N SER A 515 -0.62 -92.10 -6.55
CA SER A 515 0.56 -92.87 -6.11
C SER A 515 1.91 -92.16 -5.82
N THR A 516 2.27 -92.20 -4.54
CA THR A 516 3.53 -92.78 -4.01
C THR A 516 4.73 -91.87 -3.72
N SER A 517 5.06 -91.86 -2.42
CA SER A 517 6.36 -91.78 -1.75
C SER A 517 7.43 -90.76 -2.16
N GLY A 518 7.93 -90.08 -1.13
CA GLY A 518 9.34 -90.23 -0.78
C GLY A 518 10.20 -88.98 -0.80
N ASN A 519 10.50 -88.54 0.42
CA ASN A 519 11.84 -88.18 0.89
C ASN A 519 12.49 -86.84 0.47
N THR A 520 12.75 -86.05 1.51
CA THR A 520 14.03 -85.42 1.90
C THR A 520 14.68 -84.34 1.03
N ASN A 521 14.90 -83.22 1.74
CA ASN A 521 16.15 -82.47 1.85
C ASN A 521 16.66 -81.60 0.69
N LYS A 522 16.60 -80.29 0.99
CA LYS A 522 17.76 -79.44 1.33
C LYS A 522 18.44 -78.70 0.18
N SER A 523 18.66 -77.44 0.53
CA SER A 523 19.80 -76.56 0.24
C SER A 523 19.91 -75.87 -1.12
N GLU A 524 20.19 -74.57 -0.96
CA GLU A 524 21.04 -73.72 -1.81
C GLU A 524 20.42 -73.19 -3.09
N SER A 525 20.74 -72.00 -3.58
CA SER A 525 21.41 -70.78 -3.10
C SER A 525 21.44 -69.81 -4.30
N GLY A 526 21.72 -68.52 -4.07
CA GLY A 526 22.11 -67.55 -5.10
C GLY A 526 20.93 -66.80 -5.73
N ILE A 527 20.70 -65.51 -5.47
CA ILE A 527 21.51 -64.32 -5.82
C ILE A 527 21.72 -64.20 -7.33
N GLY A 528 21.21 -63.12 -7.92
CA GLY A 528 21.59 -62.66 -9.24
C GLY A 528 20.67 -61.57 -9.77
N ALA A 529 21.19 -60.34 -9.85
CA ALA A 529 20.52 -59.10 -10.21
C ALA A 529 20.57 -58.81 -11.73
N ALA A 530 19.88 -57.72 -12.08
CA ALA A 530 20.09 -56.79 -13.21
C ALA A 530 19.32 -57.03 -14.52
N ASP A 531 18.46 -56.04 -14.81
CA ASP A 531 18.31 -55.23 -16.04
C ASP A 531 18.51 -55.90 -17.41
N ASP A 532 17.54 -55.74 -18.31
CA ASP A 532 17.72 -54.90 -19.52
C ASP A 532 16.38 -54.58 -20.23
N ALA A 533 16.45 -53.51 -21.01
CA ALA A 533 15.45 -52.75 -21.73
C ALA A 533 14.76 -53.43 -22.93
N THR A 534 13.62 -52.87 -23.36
CA THR A 534 13.22 -52.76 -24.80
C THR A 534 12.17 -51.63 -24.95
N THR A 535 12.53 -50.43 -25.44
CA THR A 535 12.18 -49.86 -26.78
C THR A 535 10.73 -50.08 -27.24
N GLY A 536 9.91 -49.04 -27.44
CA GLY A 536 9.84 -48.14 -28.62
C GLY A 536 8.42 -48.28 -29.21
N GLY A 537 7.74 -47.35 -29.88
CA GLY A 537 7.99 -46.02 -30.44
C GLY A 537 6.89 -45.74 -31.49
N SER A 538 6.76 -44.47 -31.90
CA SER A 538 6.06 -43.96 -33.10
C SER A 538 4.52 -43.84 -33.01
N GLN A 539 3.87 -42.74 -33.42
CA GLN A 539 4.23 -41.60 -34.30
C GLN A 539 3.79 -40.26 -33.71
#